data_AF-N6Z1N3-F1
#
_entry.id   AF-N6Z1N3-F1
#
_cell.length_a   1.000
_cell.length_b   1.000
_cell.length_c   1.000
_cell.angle_alpha   90.00
_cell.angle_beta   90.00
_cell.angle_gamma   90.00
#
_symmetry.space_group_name_H-M   'P 1'
#
loop_
_entity.id
_entity.type
_entity.pdbx_description
1 polymer ?
#
loop_
_entity_poly.entity_id
_entity_poly.type
_entity_poly.pdbx_seq_one_letter_code
_entity_poly.pdbx_strand_id
1 'polypeptide(L)'
;MNTPSLVGESGYVAQDFPTLFLPDRLWKLVFDNETVFTPYISHVLSSSGARQALSCMATGTSPSMKNLSIEEMGNLPVPLPALDEQKLIAAYLDRETARIDALIAAKERMLALLEEKRAALISRVVTCGLDPNVPLKPSGQEWLGEIPAHWKLERLKFHLLNIEQGWSPQCDSYPAEPDEWGVLKVGAVNSWTFNALENKRLPNDVEPLCEYEIKPRDVLMSRANTAQLLGSVVYPESVFA
;
A
#
# COMPACT_ATOMS: atom_id res chain seq x y z
N MET A 1 -8.52 -7.38 -18.00
CA MET A 1 -8.96 -5.97 -17.86
C MET A 1 -7.72 -5.14 -18.16
N ASN A 2 -7.67 -4.41 -19.28
CA ASN A 2 -6.52 -3.54 -19.59
C ASN A 2 -6.69 -2.25 -18.79
N THR A 3 -5.66 -1.83 -18.06
CA THR A 3 -5.65 -0.53 -17.40
C THR A 3 -5.19 0.51 -18.43
N PRO A 4 -6.04 1.44 -18.88
CA PRO A 4 -5.68 2.37 -19.96
C PRO A 4 -4.46 3.25 -19.65
N SER A 5 -4.12 3.44 -18.37
CA SER A 5 -2.95 4.21 -17.93
C SER A 5 -1.61 3.51 -18.19
N LEU A 6 -1.61 2.20 -18.48
CA LEU A 6 -0.39 1.41 -18.71
C LEU A 6 -0.08 1.25 -20.21
N VAL A 7 -0.91 1.79 -21.10
CA VAL A 7 -0.68 1.72 -22.55
C VAL A 7 0.53 2.59 -22.92
N GLY A 8 1.51 1.99 -23.58
CA GLY A 8 2.76 2.66 -23.97
C GLY A 8 3.85 2.63 -22.89
N GLU A 9 3.67 1.86 -21.80
CA GLU A 9 4.77 1.58 -20.89
C GLU A 9 5.86 0.75 -21.56
N SER A 10 7.11 1.14 -21.32
CA SER A 10 8.30 0.45 -21.85
C SER A 10 9.10 -0.17 -20.72
N GLY A 11 9.70 -1.32 -21.00
CA GLY A 11 10.67 -1.98 -20.11
C GLY A 11 11.99 -2.24 -20.85
N TYR A 12 13.10 -2.21 -20.10
CA TYR A 12 14.41 -2.57 -20.60
C TYR A 12 14.81 -3.96 -20.09
N VAL A 13 15.29 -4.82 -20.99
CA VAL A 13 15.76 -6.16 -20.65
C VAL A 13 17.28 -6.12 -20.56
N ALA A 14 17.80 -6.15 -19.33
CA ALA A 14 19.24 -6.01 -19.05
C ALA A 14 20.03 -7.33 -19.13
N GLN A 15 19.34 -8.48 -19.16
CA GLN A 15 19.95 -9.81 -19.16
C GLN A 15 19.13 -10.80 -19.99
N ASP A 16 19.73 -11.93 -20.36
CA ASP A 16 19.07 -12.96 -21.15
C ASP A 16 18.05 -13.78 -20.35
N PHE A 17 16.96 -14.16 -21.02
CA PHE A 17 15.91 -15.03 -20.46
C PHE A 17 15.54 -16.13 -21.47
N PRO A 18 16.27 -17.26 -21.50
CA PRO A 18 16.17 -18.26 -22.59
C PRO A 18 14.85 -19.03 -22.63
N THR A 19 14.01 -18.93 -21.60
CA THR A 19 12.74 -19.67 -21.47
C THR A 19 11.49 -18.80 -21.64
N LEU A 20 11.65 -17.51 -21.95
CA LEU A 20 10.54 -16.57 -22.11
C LEU A 20 10.31 -16.23 -23.59
N PHE A 21 9.05 -16.09 -23.98
CA PHE A 21 8.65 -15.67 -25.32
C PHE A 21 7.72 -14.45 -25.27
N LEU A 22 7.70 -13.67 -26.35
CA LEU A 22 6.92 -12.44 -26.46
C LEU A 22 5.42 -12.78 -26.67
N PRO A 23 4.49 -12.27 -25.84
CA PRO A 23 3.05 -12.40 -26.07
C PRO A 23 2.54 -11.41 -27.14
N ASP A 24 1.33 -11.61 -27.64
CA ASP A 24 0.68 -10.80 -28.68
C ASP A 24 0.45 -9.32 -28.32
N ARG A 25 0.35 -9.01 -27.02
CA ARG A 25 0.14 -7.64 -26.50
C ARG A 25 1.42 -6.89 -26.14
N LEU A 26 2.59 -7.49 -26.37
CA LEU A 26 3.87 -6.82 -26.18
C LEU A 26 4.61 -6.73 -27.51
N TRP A 27 5.30 -5.62 -27.72
CA TRP A 27 6.20 -5.45 -28.85
C TRP A 27 7.64 -5.47 -28.38
N LYS A 28 8.49 -6.14 -29.16
CA LYS A 28 9.94 -6.05 -29.03
C LYS A 28 10.44 -5.05 -30.05
N LEU A 29 10.87 -3.89 -29.59
CA LEU A 29 11.55 -2.90 -30.42
C LEU A 29 13.01 -3.34 -30.59
N VAL A 30 13.47 -3.44 -31.83
CA VAL A 30 14.85 -3.79 -32.17
C VAL A 30 15.47 -2.59 -32.86
N PHE A 31 16.55 -2.07 -32.28
CA PHE A 31 17.24 -0.90 -32.77
C PHE A 31 18.55 -1.29 -33.44
N ASP A 32 18.99 -0.45 -34.38
CA ASP A 32 20.33 -0.55 -34.93
C ASP A 32 21.35 0.02 -33.93
N ASN A 33 22.25 -0.84 -33.46
CA ASN A 33 23.23 -0.50 -32.43
C ASN A 33 24.32 0.46 -32.93
N GLU A 34 24.45 0.68 -34.24
CA GLU A 34 25.37 1.67 -34.80
C GLU A 34 24.84 3.10 -34.63
N THR A 35 23.51 3.27 -34.58
CA THR A 35 22.85 4.58 -34.56
C THR A 35 22.17 4.87 -33.23
N VAL A 36 21.78 3.84 -32.47
CA VAL A 36 21.00 3.98 -31.24
C VAL A 36 21.66 3.20 -30.11
N PHE A 37 21.93 3.90 -29.00
CA PHE A 37 22.28 3.25 -27.75
C PHE A 37 21.00 2.85 -27.00
N THR A 38 20.71 1.54 -26.93
CA THR A 38 19.43 1.01 -26.42
C THR A 38 19.04 1.51 -25.01
N PRO A 39 19.94 1.63 -24.02
CA PRO A 39 19.60 2.22 -22.73
C PRO A 39 19.10 3.67 -22.83
N TYR A 40 19.71 4.47 -23.70
CA TYR A 40 19.29 5.86 -23.91
C TYR A 40 17.88 5.95 -24.47
N ILE A 41 17.58 5.23 -25.57
CA ILE A 41 16.24 5.28 -26.17
C ILE A 41 15.18 4.70 -25.21
N SER A 42 15.54 3.74 -24.35
CA SER A 42 14.65 3.24 -23.31
C SER A 42 14.27 4.32 -22.29
N HIS A 43 15.24 5.16 -21.86
CA HIS A 43 14.97 6.32 -21.01
C HIS A 43 14.08 7.36 -21.71
N VAL A 44 14.30 7.59 -23.01
CA VAL A 44 13.47 8.50 -23.82
C VAL A 44 12.02 8.01 -23.88
N LEU A 45 11.78 6.73 -24.19
CA LEU A 45 10.44 6.14 -24.27
C LEU A 45 9.73 6.11 -22.90
N SER A 46 10.49 6.00 -21.82
CA SER A 46 9.95 6.01 -20.45
C SER A 46 9.61 7.43 -19.94
N SER A 47 10.05 8.47 -20.65
CA SER A 47 9.80 9.86 -20.27
C SER A 47 8.31 10.22 -20.31
N SER A 48 7.89 11.18 -19.47
CA SER A 48 6.50 11.65 -19.45
C SER A 48 6.03 12.18 -20.80
N GLY A 49 6.90 12.89 -21.53
CA GLY A 49 6.59 13.44 -22.85
C GLY A 49 6.31 12.36 -23.89
N ALA A 50 7.18 11.35 -23.98
CA ALA A 50 6.98 10.22 -24.90
C ALA A 50 5.70 9.44 -24.57
N ARG A 51 5.47 9.14 -23.28
CA ARG A 51 4.24 8.45 -22.83
C ARG A 51 2.97 9.25 -23.12
N GLN A 52 3.01 10.57 -22.95
CA GLN A 52 1.88 11.43 -23.27
C GLN A 52 1.61 11.45 -24.78
N ALA A 53 2.65 11.57 -25.61
CA ALA A 53 2.51 11.52 -27.06
C ALA A 53 1.89 10.19 -27.52
N LEU A 54 2.40 9.06 -27.02
CA LEU A 54 1.83 7.74 -27.27
C LEU A 54 0.37 7.63 -26.81
N SER A 55 0.03 8.13 -25.62
CA SER A 55 -1.35 8.10 -25.11
C SER A 55 -2.34 8.92 -25.95
N CYS A 56 -1.87 10.02 -26.55
CA CYS A 56 -2.64 10.84 -27.48
C CYS A 56 -2.83 10.17 -28.85
N MET A 57 -1.82 9.41 -29.30
CA MET A 57 -1.89 8.63 -30.55
C MET A 57 -2.71 7.35 -30.39
N ALA A 58 -2.79 6.78 -29.18
CA ALA A 58 -3.53 5.55 -28.93
C ALA A 58 -5.03 5.70 -29.21
N THR A 59 -5.52 4.89 -30.15
CA THR A 59 -6.91 4.89 -30.61
C THR A 59 -7.70 3.75 -29.96
N GLY A 60 -9.02 3.92 -29.81
CA GLY A 60 -9.89 2.91 -29.22
C GLY A 60 -11.35 3.33 -29.21
N THR A 61 -12.25 2.42 -29.58
CA THR A 61 -13.70 2.67 -29.65
C THR A 61 -14.39 2.70 -28.29
N SER A 62 -13.68 2.31 -27.22
CA SER A 62 -14.16 2.35 -25.83
C SER A 62 -13.16 3.07 -24.93
N PRO A 63 -13.60 3.90 -23.97
CA PRO A 63 -12.72 4.51 -22.97
C PRO A 63 -11.86 3.52 -22.18
N SER A 64 -12.29 2.25 -22.10
CA SER A 64 -11.63 1.18 -21.35
C SER A 64 -10.59 0.38 -22.14
N MET A 65 -10.45 0.60 -23.45
CA MET A 65 -9.56 -0.18 -24.33
C MET A 65 -8.93 0.74 -25.37
N LYS A 66 -7.75 1.30 -25.04
CA LYS A 66 -6.89 2.00 -25.99
C LYS A 66 -5.81 1.03 -26.50
N ASN A 67 -5.58 1.04 -27.81
CA ASN A 67 -4.50 0.29 -28.44
C ASN A 67 -3.62 1.26 -29.25
N LEU A 68 -2.35 0.92 -29.36
CA LEU A 68 -1.41 1.56 -30.29
C LEU A 68 -1.28 0.67 -31.52
N SER A 69 -1.11 1.28 -32.68
CA SER A 69 -0.69 0.60 -33.91
C SER A 69 0.83 0.67 -34.10
N ILE A 70 1.38 -0.25 -34.88
CA ILE A 70 2.82 -0.27 -35.20
C ILE A 70 3.22 1.01 -35.94
N GLU A 71 2.33 1.53 -36.79
CA GLU A 71 2.54 2.78 -37.52
C GLU A 71 2.61 3.99 -36.58
N GLU A 72 1.67 4.08 -35.62
CA GLU A 72 1.70 5.13 -34.60
C GLU A 72 2.98 5.09 -33.77
N MET A 73 3.44 3.91 -33.36
CA MET A 73 4.72 3.75 -32.66
C MET A 73 5.91 4.20 -33.51
N GLY A 74 5.94 3.82 -34.80
CA GLY A 74 7.02 4.19 -35.72
C GLY A 74 7.08 5.70 -36.03
N ASN A 75 5.95 6.41 -35.89
CA ASN A 75 5.84 7.85 -36.11
C ASN A 75 6.17 8.69 -34.88
N LEU A 76 6.48 8.08 -33.73
CA LEU A 76 6.85 8.79 -32.51
C LEU A 76 8.15 9.59 -32.74
N PRO A 77 8.13 10.94 -32.66
CA PRO A 77 9.35 11.72 -32.78
C PRO A 77 10.23 11.51 -31.56
N VAL A 78 11.49 11.12 -31.77
CA VAL A 78 12.47 10.88 -30.69
C VAL A 78 13.73 11.72 -30.90
N PRO A 79 14.29 12.35 -29.85
CA PRO A 79 15.59 12.99 -29.94
C PRO A 79 16.69 11.93 -30.04
N LEU A 80 17.57 12.07 -31.03
CA LEU A 80 18.68 11.16 -31.28
C LEU A 80 19.98 11.96 -31.47
N PRO A 81 20.67 12.33 -30.38
CA PRO A 81 22.00 12.96 -30.47
C PRO A 81 23.05 11.94 -30.93
N ALA A 82 24.31 12.37 -31.07
CA ALA A 82 25.41 11.48 -31.43
C ALA A 82 25.56 10.32 -30.42
N LEU A 83 26.03 9.15 -30.89
CA LEU A 83 26.08 7.93 -30.09
C LEU A 83 26.86 8.10 -28.76
N ASP A 84 27.94 8.88 -28.77
CA ASP A 84 28.72 9.16 -27.56
C ASP A 84 27.95 10.01 -26.56
N GLU A 85 27.15 10.98 -27.03
CA GLU A 85 26.28 11.79 -26.17
C GLU A 85 25.13 10.94 -25.60
N GLN A 86 24.55 10.03 -26.39
CA GLN A 86 23.55 9.08 -25.89
C GLN A 86 24.09 8.24 -24.73
N LYS A 87 25.32 7.70 -24.86
CA LYS A 87 25.98 6.93 -23.79
C LYS A 87 26.24 7.76 -22.55
N LEU A 88 26.69 9.01 -22.70
CA LEU A 88 26.93 9.92 -21.58
C LEU A 88 25.63 10.24 -20.82
N ILE A 89 24.54 10.53 -21.55
CA ILE A 89 23.23 10.80 -20.96
C ILE A 89 22.72 9.56 -20.22
N ALA A 90 22.75 8.39 -20.85
CA ALA A 90 22.31 7.14 -20.22
C ALA A 90 23.09 6.84 -18.94
N ALA A 91 24.42 6.95 -18.97
CA ALA A 91 25.27 6.73 -17.79
C ALA A 91 24.98 7.71 -16.65
N TYR A 92 24.71 8.99 -16.98
CA TYR A 92 24.30 9.98 -15.98
C TYR A 92 22.96 9.63 -15.36
N LEU A 93 21.96 9.29 -16.19
CA LEU A 93 20.63 8.91 -15.73
C LEU A 93 20.68 7.67 -14.83
N ASP A 94 21.37 6.61 -15.25
CA ASP A 94 21.50 5.38 -14.47
C ASP A 94 22.13 5.64 -13.09
N ARG A 95 23.13 6.53 -13.03
CA ARG A 95 23.75 6.91 -11.76
C ARG A 95 22.78 7.66 -10.84
N GLU A 96 22.08 8.66 -11.36
CA GLU A 96 21.19 9.48 -10.55
C GLU A 96 19.92 8.72 -10.14
N THR A 97 19.36 7.86 -11.01
CA THR A 97 18.22 7.01 -10.66
C THR A 97 18.61 5.96 -9.64
N ALA A 98 19.76 5.29 -9.78
CA ALA A 98 20.25 4.34 -8.77
C ALA A 98 20.44 5.00 -7.39
N ARG A 99 20.86 6.27 -7.36
CA ARG A 99 20.95 7.05 -6.11
C ARG A 99 19.57 7.30 -5.50
N ILE A 100 18.58 7.63 -6.31
CA ILE A 100 17.19 7.82 -5.86
C ILE A 100 16.64 6.49 -5.31
N ASP A 101 16.84 5.38 -6.02
CA ASP A 101 16.38 4.06 -5.60
C ASP A 101 17.01 3.63 -4.28
N ALA A 102 18.31 3.90 -4.09
CA ALA A 102 18.99 3.66 -2.82
C ALA A 102 18.39 4.47 -1.67
N LEU A 103 17.98 5.72 -1.91
CA LEU A 103 17.30 6.56 -0.92
C LEU A 103 15.89 6.05 -0.59
N ILE A 104 15.14 5.60 -1.60
CA ILE A 104 13.82 4.98 -1.40
C ILE A 104 13.95 3.74 -0.53
N ALA A 105 14.87 2.83 -0.86
CA ALA A 105 15.11 1.61 -0.09
C ALA A 105 15.56 1.90 1.35
N ALA A 106 16.40 2.94 1.55
CA ALA A 106 16.81 3.36 2.89
C ALA A 106 15.63 3.91 3.72
N LYS A 107 14.74 4.69 3.08
CA LYS A 107 13.53 5.22 3.72
C LYS A 107 12.56 4.10 4.11
N GLU A 108 12.32 3.14 3.22
CA GLU A 108 11.45 1.98 3.50
C GLU A 108 11.98 1.15 4.68
N ARG A 109 13.30 0.92 4.72
CA ARG A 109 13.94 0.25 5.87
C ARG A 109 13.77 1.05 7.17
N MET A 110 13.90 2.38 7.11
CA MET A 110 13.69 3.24 8.27
C MET A 110 12.25 3.16 8.79
N LEU A 111 11.25 3.13 7.89
CA LEU A 111 9.85 2.95 8.27
C LEU A 111 9.64 1.61 8.99
N ALA A 112 10.17 0.51 8.44
CA ALA A 112 10.08 -0.80 9.07
C ALA A 112 10.71 -0.83 10.48
N LEU A 113 11.89 -0.22 10.65
CA LEU A 113 12.55 -0.12 11.97
C LEU A 113 11.77 0.74 12.97
N LEU A 114 11.09 1.79 12.50
CA LEU A 114 10.23 2.62 13.35
C LEU A 114 8.98 1.85 13.80
N GLU A 115 8.38 1.04 12.93
CA GLU A 115 7.28 0.15 13.27
C GLU A 115 7.69 -0.91 14.30
N GLU A 116 8.84 -1.56 14.10
CA GLU A 116 9.42 -2.52 15.06
C GLU A 116 9.67 -1.86 16.42
N LYS A 117 10.33 -0.68 16.42
CA LYS A 117 10.58 0.09 17.64
C LYS A 117 9.30 0.48 18.35
N ARG A 118 8.24 0.85 17.62
CA ARG A 118 6.93 1.18 18.19
C ARG A 118 6.33 -0.04 18.89
N ALA A 119 6.30 -1.20 18.21
CA ALA A 119 5.78 -2.43 18.78
C ALA A 119 6.57 -2.87 20.02
N ALA A 120 7.90 -2.85 19.95
CA ALA A 120 8.78 -3.20 21.07
C ALA A 120 8.62 -2.25 22.26
N LEU A 121 8.48 -0.94 22.01
CA LEU A 121 8.26 0.04 23.07
C LEU A 121 6.93 -0.19 23.77
N ILE A 122 5.84 -0.37 23.02
CA ILE A 122 4.52 -0.66 23.59
C ILE A 122 4.62 -1.94 24.41
N SER A 123 5.11 -3.03 23.83
CA SER A 123 5.27 -4.32 24.51
C SER A 123 6.02 -4.16 25.82
N ARG A 124 7.21 -3.54 25.80
CA ARG A 124 8.02 -3.30 27.00
C ARG A 124 7.27 -2.48 28.05
N VAL A 125 6.60 -1.41 27.65
CA VAL A 125 5.96 -0.50 28.61
C VAL A 125 4.69 -1.12 29.21
N VAL A 126 3.92 -1.89 28.43
CA VAL A 126 2.71 -2.57 28.93
C VAL A 126 3.03 -3.83 29.75
N THR A 127 4.23 -4.40 29.63
CA THR A 127 4.66 -5.54 30.45
C THR A 127 5.51 -5.13 31.65
N CYS A 128 6.46 -4.20 31.47
CA CYS A 128 7.46 -3.83 32.49
C CYS A 128 7.23 -2.44 33.13
N GLY A 129 6.33 -1.61 32.60
CA GLY A 129 6.13 -0.24 33.05
C GLY A 129 7.20 0.74 32.56
N LEU A 130 7.20 1.95 33.14
CA LEU A 130 8.09 3.05 32.73
C LEU A 130 9.40 3.11 33.54
N ASP A 131 9.41 2.60 34.77
CA ASP A 131 10.59 2.63 35.65
C ASP A 131 11.41 1.34 35.45
N PRO A 132 12.64 1.45 34.92
CA PRO A 132 13.49 0.30 34.66
C PRO A 132 14.04 -0.38 35.92
N ASN A 133 13.92 0.24 37.10
CA ASN A 133 14.49 -0.27 38.35
C ASN A 133 13.49 -1.09 39.19
N VAL A 134 12.26 -1.25 38.72
CA VAL A 134 11.24 -2.00 39.45
C VAL A 134 11.57 -3.50 39.39
N PRO A 135 11.59 -4.21 40.54
CA PRO A 135 11.77 -5.66 40.55
C PRO A 135 10.71 -6.36 39.70
N LEU A 136 11.13 -7.30 38.87
CA LEU A 136 10.24 -8.11 38.02
C LEU A 136 9.98 -9.49 38.64
N LYS A 137 8.87 -10.11 38.23
CA LYS A 137 8.51 -11.49 38.54
C LYS A 137 7.99 -12.19 37.27
N PRO A 138 8.13 -13.52 37.15
CA PRO A 138 7.49 -14.25 36.05
C PRO A 138 5.97 -14.12 36.14
N SER A 139 5.33 -13.75 35.03
CA SER A 139 3.86 -13.66 34.96
C SER A 139 3.18 -15.04 34.91
N GLY A 140 3.93 -16.07 34.51
CA GLY A 140 3.40 -17.41 34.22
C GLY A 140 2.71 -17.52 32.86
N GLN A 141 2.78 -16.48 32.01
CA GLN A 141 2.26 -16.49 30.65
C GLN A 141 3.40 -16.28 29.66
N GLU A 142 3.53 -17.17 28.67
CA GLU A 142 4.62 -17.13 27.68
C GLU A 142 4.70 -15.79 26.94
N TRP A 143 3.54 -15.26 26.52
CA TRP A 143 3.47 -14.02 25.76
C TRP A 143 3.74 -12.75 26.58
N LEU A 144 3.56 -12.78 27.90
CA LEU A 144 3.84 -11.63 28.79
C LEU A 144 5.25 -11.64 29.33
N GLY A 145 5.88 -12.81 29.49
CA GLY A 145 7.18 -12.92 30.11
C GLY A 145 7.17 -12.46 31.57
N GLU A 146 8.04 -11.51 31.90
CA GLU A 146 8.15 -10.93 33.24
C GLU A 146 7.35 -9.63 33.37
N ILE A 147 6.79 -9.40 34.55
CA ILE A 147 6.03 -8.19 34.90
C ILE A 147 6.50 -7.64 36.25
N PRO A 148 6.26 -6.36 36.58
CA PRO A 148 6.57 -5.80 37.88
C PRO A 148 6.02 -6.63 39.04
N ALA A 149 6.85 -6.85 40.05
CA ALA A 149 6.53 -7.73 41.18
C ALA A 149 5.24 -7.33 41.90
N HIS A 150 4.95 -6.03 41.93
CA HIS A 150 3.77 -5.44 42.55
C HIS A 150 2.50 -5.48 41.68
N TRP A 151 2.61 -5.82 40.38
CA TRP A 151 1.46 -5.92 39.49
C TRP A 151 0.68 -7.21 39.70
N LYS A 152 -0.64 -7.14 39.51
CA LYS A 152 -1.55 -8.29 39.58
C LYS A 152 -1.91 -8.73 38.17
N LEU A 153 -1.96 -10.04 37.94
CA LEU A 153 -2.45 -10.62 36.71
C LEU A 153 -3.92 -10.99 36.88
N GLU A 154 -4.81 -10.32 36.16
CA GLU A 154 -6.25 -10.55 36.21
C GLU A 154 -6.79 -10.95 34.84
N ARG A 155 -7.94 -11.64 34.80
CA ARG A 155 -8.59 -12.02 33.54
C ARG A 155 -9.41 -10.85 33.03
N LEU A 156 -9.25 -10.51 31.75
CA LEU A 156 -9.95 -9.39 31.10
C LEU A 156 -11.48 -9.40 31.32
N LYS A 157 -12.10 -10.59 31.39
CA LYS A 157 -13.55 -10.76 31.67
C LYS A 157 -14.05 -10.08 32.96
N PHE A 158 -13.17 -9.83 33.93
CA PHE A 158 -13.54 -9.15 35.18
C PHE A 158 -13.58 -7.62 35.03
N HIS A 159 -13.11 -7.09 33.90
CA HIS A 159 -13.11 -5.66 33.58
C HIS A 159 -13.95 -5.32 32.34
N LEU A 160 -14.47 -6.33 31.66
CA LEU A 160 -15.41 -6.15 30.55
C LEU A 160 -16.84 -6.13 31.10
N LEU A 161 -17.61 -5.13 30.69
CA LEU A 161 -19.06 -5.09 30.94
C LEU A 161 -19.80 -6.04 29.98
N ASN A 162 -19.42 -6.03 28.70
CA ASN A 162 -19.95 -6.89 27.66
C ASN A 162 -18.90 -7.05 26.52
N ILE A 163 -19.18 -7.97 25.59
CA ILE A 163 -18.51 -8.06 24.29
C ILE A 163 -19.62 -8.07 23.25
N GLU A 164 -19.60 -7.08 22.36
CA GLU A 164 -20.63 -6.93 21.35
C GLU A 164 -20.16 -7.46 20.00
N GLN A 165 -21.07 -8.14 19.31
CA GLN A 165 -20.88 -8.53 17.92
C GLN A 165 -21.79 -7.65 17.07
N GLY A 166 -21.18 -6.77 16.27
CA GLY A 166 -21.93 -5.92 15.36
C GLY A 166 -22.69 -6.71 14.29
N TRP A 167 -23.45 -5.97 13.49
CA TRP A 167 -24.33 -6.50 12.46
C TRP A 167 -23.84 -6.10 11.07
N SER A 168 -23.96 -7.01 10.09
CA SER A 168 -23.53 -6.77 8.71
C SER A 168 -24.69 -7.02 7.73
N PRO A 169 -25.58 -6.03 7.54
CA PRO A 169 -26.63 -6.08 6.53
C PRO A 169 -26.07 -5.99 5.11
N GLN A 170 -26.92 -6.24 4.12
CA GLN A 170 -26.61 -5.94 2.73
C GLN A 170 -26.54 -4.41 2.58
N CYS A 171 -25.34 -3.90 2.34
CA CYS A 171 -25.08 -2.46 2.17
C CYS A 171 -24.78 -2.11 0.72
N ASP A 172 -24.83 -0.81 0.42
CA ASP A 172 -24.38 -0.26 -0.85
C ASP A 172 -22.86 -0.40 -1.01
N SER A 173 -22.35 -0.21 -2.23
CA SER A 173 -20.91 -0.37 -2.54
C SER A 173 -20.07 0.89 -2.31
N TYR A 174 -20.68 2.00 -1.91
CA TYR A 174 -20.04 3.29 -1.65
C TYR A 174 -20.14 3.67 -0.16
N PRO A 175 -19.23 4.52 0.34
CA PRO A 175 -19.27 4.99 1.73
C PRO A 175 -20.48 5.90 1.98
N ALA A 176 -20.94 5.93 3.23
CA ALA A 176 -21.96 6.84 3.73
C ALA A 176 -21.42 8.28 3.79
N GLU A 177 -22.29 9.23 3.46
CA GLU A 177 -22.07 10.66 3.73
C GLU A 177 -22.21 10.96 5.25
N PRO A 178 -21.76 12.12 5.75
CA PRO A 178 -21.74 12.43 7.20
C PRO A 178 -23.08 12.36 7.93
N ASP A 179 -24.20 12.53 7.22
CA ASP A 179 -25.57 12.46 7.73
C ASP A 179 -26.29 11.12 7.43
N GLU A 180 -25.58 10.16 6.83
CA GLU A 180 -26.07 8.83 6.51
C GLU A 180 -25.50 7.76 7.45
N TRP A 181 -26.23 6.65 7.58
CA TRP A 181 -25.72 5.49 8.32
C TRP A 181 -24.75 4.68 7.46
N GLY A 182 -23.62 4.30 8.04
CA GLY A 182 -22.61 3.46 7.40
C GLY A 182 -22.21 2.27 8.27
N VAL A 183 -21.97 1.12 7.64
CA VAL A 183 -21.43 -0.07 8.28
C VAL A 183 -19.95 -0.16 7.97
N LEU A 184 -19.10 -0.20 9.01
CA LEU A 184 -17.66 -0.32 8.84
C LEU A 184 -17.28 -1.62 8.12
N LYS A 185 -16.28 -1.53 7.25
CA LYS A 185 -15.57 -2.70 6.73
C LYS A 185 -14.55 -3.15 7.76
N VAL A 186 -14.19 -4.44 7.72
CA VAL A 186 -13.05 -4.96 8.52
C VAL A 186 -11.77 -4.14 8.27
N GLY A 187 -11.60 -3.62 7.05
CA GLY A 187 -10.46 -2.77 6.68
C GLY A 187 -10.41 -1.39 7.35
N ALA A 188 -11.49 -0.95 8.01
CA ALA A 188 -11.50 0.28 8.80
C ALA A 188 -10.62 0.21 10.05
N VAL A 189 -10.25 -1.00 10.47
CA VAL A 189 -9.49 -1.29 11.68
C VAL A 189 -8.24 -2.07 11.28
N ASN A 190 -7.15 -1.36 11.03
CA ASN A 190 -5.87 -1.96 10.65
C ASN A 190 -4.71 -1.23 11.30
N SER A 191 -3.69 -1.97 11.74
CA SER A 191 -2.37 -1.44 12.10
C SER A 191 -2.41 -0.19 12.99
N TRP A 192 -3.20 -0.23 14.07
CA TRP A 192 -3.37 0.87 15.05
C TRP A 192 -4.09 2.12 14.53
N THR A 193 -4.69 2.07 13.35
CA THR A 193 -5.41 3.19 12.75
C THR A 193 -6.87 2.86 12.51
N PHE A 194 -7.73 3.81 12.88
CA PHE A 194 -9.15 3.77 12.56
C PHE A 194 -9.43 4.70 11.38
N ASN A 195 -10.07 4.19 10.33
CA ASN A 195 -10.53 4.99 9.19
C ASN A 195 -12.05 4.89 9.06
N ALA A 196 -12.75 5.93 9.51
CA ALA A 196 -14.22 6.01 9.42
C ALA A 196 -14.73 5.99 7.98
N LEU A 197 -13.92 6.39 6.99
CA LEU A 197 -14.30 6.39 5.58
C LEU A 197 -14.32 4.99 4.96
N GLU A 198 -13.70 4.00 5.60
CA GLU A 198 -13.76 2.59 5.18
C GLU A 198 -15.07 1.93 5.63
N ASN A 199 -16.18 2.47 5.16
CA ASN A 199 -17.52 2.00 5.45
C ASN A 199 -18.30 1.74 4.15
N LYS A 200 -19.49 1.15 4.31
CA LYS A 200 -20.49 0.97 3.27
C LYS A 200 -21.78 1.60 3.75
N ARG A 201 -22.43 2.38 2.90
CA ARG A 201 -23.70 3.02 3.24
C ARG A 201 -24.79 1.99 3.50
N LEU A 202 -25.50 2.18 4.61
CA LEU A 202 -26.70 1.43 4.95
C LEU A 202 -27.87 1.96 4.09
N PRO A 203 -28.61 1.10 3.37
CA PRO A 203 -29.76 1.52 2.59
C PRO A 203 -30.85 2.17 3.46
N ASN A 204 -31.55 3.18 2.94
CA ASN A 204 -32.58 3.93 3.67
C ASN A 204 -33.80 3.09 4.08
N ASP A 205 -34.02 1.94 3.46
CA ASP A 205 -35.08 0.98 3.78
C ASP A 205 -34.70 0.03 4.93
N VAL A 206 -33.47 0.12 5.43
CA VAL A 206 -32.97 -0.69 6.55
C VAL A 206 -32.81 0.19 7.78
N GLU A 207 -33.57 -0.08 8.83
CA GLU A 207 -33.44 0.66 10.09
C GLU A 207 -32.09 0.35 10.77
N PRO A 208 -31.33 1.37 11.19
CA PRO A 208 -30.07 1.19 11.90
C PRO A 208 -30.30 0.70 13.32
N LEU A 209 -29.38 -0.14 13.80
CA LEU A 209 -29.36 -0.58 15.20
C LEU A 209 -28.44 0.36 16.01
N CYS A 210 -29.03 1.39 16.63
CA CYS A 210 -28.29 2.40 17.39
C CYS A 210 -27.50 1.86 18.59
N GLU A 211 -27.77 0.63 19.03
CA GLU A 211 -26.96 -0.06 20.04
C GLU A 211 -25.52 -0.35 19.57
N TYR A 212 -25.29 -0.50 18.26
CA TYR A 212 -23.96 -0.72 17.68
C TYR A 212 -23.31 0.56 17.14
N GLU A 213 -23.87 1.73 17.47
CA GLU A 213 -23.28 3.01 17.13
C GLU A 213 -21.89 3.14 17.78
N ILE A 214 -20.89 3.46 16.97
CA ILE A 214 -19.50 3.62 17.42
C ILE A 214 -19.35 4.99 18.05
N LYS A 215 -18.87 5.01 19.29
CA LYS A 215 -18.74 6.20 20.12
C LYS A 215 -17.29 6.47 20.45
N PRO A 216 -16.95 7.72 20.83
CA PRO A 216 -15.66 8.01 21.40
C PRO A 216 -15.37 7.05 22.56
N ARG A 217 -14.13 6.56 22.62
CA ARG A 217 -13.61 5.62 23.61
C ARG A 217 -13.94 4.14 23.40
N ASP A 218 -14.67 3.78 22.36
CA ASP A 218 -14.85 2.37 22.00
C ASP A 218 -13.52 1.74 21.55
N VAL A 219 -13.33 0.46 21.86
CA VAL A 219 -12.15 -0.29 21.40
C VAL A 219 -12.63 -1.32 20.38
N LEU A 220 -12.24 -1.12 19.13
CA LEU A 220 -12.68 -2.00 18.03
C LEU A 220 -11.61 -3.06 17.77
N MET A 221 -12.04 -4.32 17.61
CA MET A 221 -11.15 -5.44 17.32
C MET A 221 -11.64 -6.22 16.10
N SER A 222 -10.72 -6.53 15.19
CA SER A 222 -10.99 -7.43 14.07
C SER A 222 -11.11 -8.89 14.55
N ARG A 223 -12.32 -9.46 14.46
CA ARG A 223 -12.60 -10.87 14.78
C ARG A 223 -12.21 -11.83 13.66
N ALA A 224 -12.34 -11.41 12.40
CA ALA A 224 -12.16 -12.25 11.22
C ALA A 224 -11.47 -11.46 10.10
N ASN A 225 -10.22 -11.80 9.80
CA ASN A 225 -9.39 -11.20 8.77
C ASN A 225 -8.28 -12.20 8.37
N THR A 226 -7.33 -11.79 7.54
CA THR A 226 -6.11 -12.56 7.28
C THR A 226 -5.36 -12.85 8.59
N ALA A 227 -4.60 -13.95 8.64
CA ALA A 227 -3.92 -14.39 9.86
C ALA A 227 -3.03 -13.30 10.50
N GLN A 228 -2.47 -12.40 9.69
CA GLN A 228 -1.63 -11.29 10.12
C GLN A 228 -2.42 -10.13 10.77
N LEU A 229 -3.72 -10.03 10.50
CA LEU A 229 -4.59 -8.92 10.95
C LEU A 229 -5.66 -9.35 11.96
N LEU A 230 -5.74 -10.66 12.26
CA LEU A 230 -6.61 -11.18 13.32
C LEU A 230 -6.23 -10.57 14.68
N GLY A 231 -7.23 -10.06 15.41
CA GLY A 231 -7.01 -9.42 16.70
C GLY A 231 -6.41 -8.01 16.61
N SER A 232 -6.36 -7.39 15.42
CA SER A 232 -6.00 -5.97 15.29
C SER A 232 -6.96 -5.11 16.11
N VAL A 233 -6.41 -4.26 16.98
CA VAL A 233 -7.16 -3.38 17.87
C VAL A 233 -6.90 -1.92 17.50
N VAL A 234 -7.94 -1.10 17.49
CA VAL A 234 -7.83 0.35 17.32
C VAL A 234 -8.67 1.08 18.35
N TYR A 235 -8.29 2.32 18.58
CA TYR A 235 -9.01 3.28 19.41
C TYR A 235 -9.33 4.49 18.51
N PRO A 236 -10.61 4.85 18.32
CA PRO A 236 -11.01 6.03 17.56
C PRO A 236 -10.65 7.27 18.39
N GLU A 237 -9.76 8.11 17.82
CA GLU A 237 -9.16 9.35 18.37
C GLU A 237 -7.94 9.16 19.29
N SER A 238 -6.95 10.05 19.27
CA SER A 238 -5.74 9.89 20.10
C SER A 238 -6.04 10.05 21.59
N VAL A 239 -5.39 9.24 22.45
CA VAL A 239 -5.41 9.39 23.93
C VAL A 239 -4.90 10.77 24.39
N PHE A 240 -4.26 11.52 23.49
CA PHE A 240 -3.77 12.87 23.72
C PHE A 240 -4.25 13.77 22.58
N ALA A 241 -5.38 14.45 22.78
CA ALA A 241 -5.72 15.70 22.13
C ALA A 241 -5.93 16.75 23.24
#